data_AF-A0A4P9ZGU2-F1
#
_entry.id   AF-A0A4P9ZGU2-F1
#
_cell.length_a   1.000
_cell.length_b   1.000
_cell.length_c   1.000
_cell.angle_alpha   90.00
_cell.angle_beta   90.00
_cell.angle_gamma   90.00
#
_symmetry.space_group_name_H-M   'P 1'
#
loop_
_entity.id
_entity.type
_entity.pdbx_description
1 polymer ?
#
loop_
_entity_poly.entity_id
_entity_poly.type
_entity_poly.pdbx_seq_one_letter_code
_entity_poly.pdbx_strand_id
1 'polypeptide(L)'
;QSAAFNPETGEINWDCPCLGGMAHGPCGEEFKAAFSCFVHSETEPKGIDCIEKFEDMRTCFTRYPEHYKEELYEDDDKTSS
;
A
#
# COMPACT_ATOMS: atom_id res chain seq x y z
N GLN A 1 -2.25 18.21 3.48
CA GLN A 1 -1.16 17.26 3.18
C GLN A 1 -1.07 17.14 1.67
N SER A 2 0.14 17.11 1.10
CA SER A 2 0.36 16.85 -0.32
C SER A 2 0.14 15.36 -0.61
N ALA A 3 -0.39 15.02 -1.79
CA ALA A 3 -0.52 13.62 -2.22
C ALA A 3 0.86 13.03 -2.58
N ALA A 4 1.02 11.72 -2.39
CA ALA A 4 2.25 11.02 -2.79
C ALA A 4 2.39 10.88 -4.31
N PHE A 5 1.28 10.87 -5.05
CA PHE A 5 1.27 10.65 -6.50
C PHE A 5 1.00 11.96 -7.24
N ASN A 6 1.82 12.25 -8.25
CA ASN A 6 1.56 13.33 -9.20
C ASN A 6 0.93 12.77 -10.49
N PRO A 7 -0.36 13.04 -10.76
CA PRO A 7 -1.02 12.54 -11.97
C PRO A 7 -0.52 13.18 -13.27
N GLU A 8 0.14 14.34 -13.22
CA GLU A 8 0.69 15.01 -14.41
C GLU A 8 2.01 14.39 -14.86
N THR A 9 2.88 13.98 -13.91
CA THR A 9 4.18 13.36 -14.22
C THR A 9 4.17 11.85 -14.13
N GLY A 10 3.19 11.26 -13.45
CA GLY A 10 3.14 9.83 -13.14
C GLY A 10 4.13 9.41 -12.03
N GLU A 11 4.76 10.37 -11.35
CA GLU A 11 5.77 10.07 -10.32
C GLU A 11 5.14 9.89 -8.94
N ILE A 12 5.75 8.99 -8.15
CA ILE A 12 5.39 8.75 -6.76
C ILE A 12 6.52 9.25 -5.87
N ASN A 13 6.21 10.18 -4.97
CA ASN A 13 7.09 10.61 -3.90
C ASN A 13 7.02 9.63 -2.72
N TRP A 14 7.93 8.67 -2.69
CA TRP A 14 8.03 7.65 -1.64
C TRP A 14 8.40 8.22 -0.26
N ASP A 15 8.98 9.42 -0.22
CA ASP A 15 9.32 10.14 1.01
C ASP A 15 8.15 11.01 1.52
N CYS A 16 6.96 10.94 0.89
CA CYS A 16 5.79 11.67 1.37
C CYS A 16 5.43 11.22 2.80
N PRO A 17 5.32 12.15 3.77
CA PRO A 17 4.86 11.80 5.12
C PRO A 17 3.47 11.13 5.13
N CYS A 18 2.67 11.36 4.09
CA CYS A 18 1.37 10.74 3.89
C CYS A 18 1.42 9.22 3.69
N LEU A 19 2.57 8.65 3.31
CA LEU A 19 2.76 7.20 3.16
C LEU A 19 3.14 6.50 4.47
N GLY A 20 3.26 7.25 5.58
CA GLY A 20 3.52 6.68 6.91
C GLY A 20 4.85 5.92 7.02
N GLY A 21 5.79 6.14 6.09
CA GLY A 21 7.06 5.41 6.04
C GLY A 21 6.96 3.97 5.52
N MET A 22 5.78 3.51 5.05
CA MET A 22 5.58 2.13 4.58
C MET A 22 6.55 1.73 3.46
N ALA A 23 6.96 2.69 2.62
CA ALA A 23 7.90 2.47 1.52
C ALA A 23 9.35 2.15 1.96
N HIS A 24 9.68 2.31 3.24
CA HIS A 24 11.04 2.15 3.78
C HIS A 24 11.15 1.03 4.83
N GLY A 25 10.09 0.27 5.06
CA GLY A 25 10.06 -0.85 6.00
C GLY A 25 10.50 -2.19 5.37
N PRO A 26 10.49 -3.28 6.16
CA PRO A 26 10.81 -4.64 5.70
C PRO A 26 10.00 -5.13 4.48
N CYS A 27 8.78 -4.62 4.31
CA CYS A 27 7.87 -4.91 3.19
C CYS A 27 7.69 -3.71 2.24
N GLY A 28 8.67 -2.79 2.22
CA GLY A 28 8.58 -1.56 1.45
C GLY A 28 8.50 -1.81 -0.06
N GLU A 29 9.10 -2.89 -0.56
CA GLU A 29 9.05 -3.23 -1.98
C GLU A 29 7.67 -3.78 -2.39
N GLU A 30 7.06 -4.63 -1.56
CA GLU A 30 5.69 -5.10 -1.78
C GLU A 30 4.68 -3.94 -1.70
N PHE A 31 4.87 -3.03 -0.73
CA PHE A 31 4.08 -1.81 -0.63
C PHE A 31 4.21 -0.94 -1.89
N LYS A 32 5.44 -0.67 -2.34
CA LYS A 32 5.68 0.12 -3.56
C LYS A 32 5.03 -0.52 -4.78
N ALA A 33 5.13 -1.85 -4.91
CA ALA A 33 4.55 -2.59 -6.02
C ALA A 33 3.01 -2.49 -6.02
N ALA A 34 2.36 -2.72 -4.87
CA ALA A 34 0.91 -2.62 -4.74
C ALA A 34 0.41 -1.19 -4.93
N PHE A 35 1.05 -0.20 -4.28
CA PHE A 35 0.67 1.20 -4.37
C PHE A 35 0.87 1.76 -5.78
N SER A 36 2.02 1.45 -6.42
CA SER A 36 2.29 1.83 -7.80
C SER A 36 1.25 1.25 -8.77
N CYS A 37 0.96 -0.05 -8.65
CA CYS A 37 -0.10 -0.68 -9.45
C CYS A 37 -1.44 0.06 -9.26
N PHE A 38 -1.84 0.29 -8.00
CA PHE A 38 -3.11 0.95 -7.72
C PHE A 38 -3.20 2.36 -8.30
N VAL A 39 -2.19 3.22 -8.12
CA VAL A 39 -2.26 4.60 -8.61
C VAL A 39 -2.31 4.67 -10.13
N HIS A 40 -1.65 3.73 -10.81
CA HIS A 40 -1.61 3.62 -12.28
C HIS A 40 -2.76 2.79 -12.88
N SER A 41 -3.54 2.07 -12.08
CA SER A 41 -4.66 1.28 -12.58
C SER A 41 -5.74 2.17 -13.21
N GLU A 42 -6.13 1.79 -14.44
CA GLU A 42 -7.20 2.42 -15.24
C GLU A 42 -8.45 1.53 -15.30
N THR A 43 -8.49 0.42 -14.55
CA THR A 43 -9.63 -0.51 -14.55
C THR A 43 -10.83 0.07 -13.80
N GLU A 44 -12.02 -0.47 -14.07
CA GLU A 44 -13.23 -0.21 -13.29
C GLU A 44 -13.74 -1.54 -12.68
N PRO A 45 -13.68 -1.71 -11.35
CA PRO A 45 -13.18 -0.78 -10.34
C PRO A 45 -11.65 -0.61 -10.36
N LYS A 46 -11.18 0.57 -9.94
CA LYS A 46 -9.75 0.89 -9.91
C LYS A 46 -8.99 -0.07 -8.99
N GLY A 47 -7.91 -0.66 -9.50
CA GLY A 47 -7.03 -1.56 -8.76
C GLY A 47 -7.49 -3.01 -8.68
N ILE A 48 -8.53 -3.42 -9.40
CA ILE A 48 -8.96 -4.83 -9.45
C ILE A 48 -7.88 -5.73 -10.07
N ASP A 49 -7.06 -5.17 -10.95
CA ASP A 49 -5.88 -5.79 -11.56
C ASP A 49 -4.69 -5.90 -10.60
N CYS A 50 -4.75 -5.23 -9.45
CA CYS A 50 -3.65 -5.16 -8.47
C CYS A 50 -3.83 -6.09 -7.27
N ILE A 51 -4.93 -6.87 -7.20
CA ILE A 51 -5.28 -7.68 -6.04
C ILE A 51 -4.12 -8.58 -5.59
N GLU A 52 -3.48 -9.29 -6.52
CA GLU A 52 -2.33 -10.16 -6.21
C GLU A 52 -1.18 -9.39 -5.53
N LYS A 53 -0.93 -8.14 -5.93
CA LYS A 53 0.11 -7.29 -5.32
C LYS A 53 -0.26 -6.88 -3.89
N PHE A 54 -1.54 -6.62 -3.63
CA PHE A 54 -2.02 -6.37 -2.27
C PHE A 54 -1.96 -7.63 -1.39
N GLU A 55 -2.22 -8.81 -1.96
CA GLU A 55 -2.05 -10.09 -1.26
C GLU A 55 -0.58 -10.36 -0.92
N ASP A 56 0.35 -10.08 -1.84
CA ASP A 56 1.80 -10.17 -1.62
C ASP A 56 2.22 -9.27 -0.44
N MET A 57 1.75 -8.00 -0.45
CA MET A 57 2.01 -7.04 0.62
C MET A 57 1.46 -7.49 1.97
N ARG A 58 0.19 -7.93 2.01
CA ARG A 58 -0.41 -8.47 3.25
C ARG A 58 0.34 -9.69 3.76
N THR A 59 0.72 -10.59 2.85
CA THR A 59 1.54 -11.76 3.17
C THR A 59 2.87 -11.34 3.77
N CYS A 60 3.53 -10.31 3.22
CA CYS A 60 4.75 -9.78 3.79
C CYS A 60 4.52 -9.23 5.21
N PHE A 61 3.47 -8.45 5.43
CA PHE A 61 3.16 -7.90 6.77
C PHE A 61 3.05 -8.99 7.83
N THR A 62 2.40 -10.12 7.52
CA THR A 62 2.28 -11.26 8.46
C THR A 62 3.62 -11.85 8.90
N ARG A 63 4.70 -11.65 8.13
CA ARG A 63 6.06 -12.11 8.49
C ARG A 63 6.75 -11.16 9.47
N TYR A 64 6.30 -9.92 9.59
CA TYR A 64 6.87 -8.89 10.46
C TYR A 64 5.81 -8.27 11.39
N PRO A 65 5.15 -9.08 12.25
CA PRO A 65 4.04 -8.63 13.08
C PRO A 65 4.44 -7.55 14.09
N GLU A 66 5.69 -7.52 14.56
CA GLU A 66 6.19 -6.47 15.46
C GLU A 66 6.31 -5.10 14.78
N HIS A 67 6.41 -5.06 13.45
CA HIS A 67 6.54 -3.84 12.67
C HIS A 67 5.20 -3.36 12.09
N TYR A 68 4.33 -4.29 11.69
CA TYR A 68 3.06 -4.00 11.02
C TYR A 68 1.84 -4.36 11.86
N LYS A 69 1.98 -4.41 13.19
CA LYS A 69 0.89 -4.77 14.10
C LYS A 69 -0.37 -3.93 13.83
N GLU A 70 -0.21 -2.61 13.74
CA GLU A 70 -1.33 -1.70 13.51
C GLU A 70 -2.02 -1.99 12.16
N GLU A 71 -1.24 -2.17 11.09
CA GLU A 71 -1.75 -2.50 9.74
C GLU A 71 -2.44 -3.87 9.65
N LEU A 72 -2.02 -4.85 10.46
CA LEU A 72 -2.60 -6.20 10.46
C LEU A 72 -3.86 -6.32 11.33
N TYR A 73 -3.94 -5.57 12.44
CA TYR A 73 -5.00 -5.71 13.43
C TYR A 73 -6.10 -4.64 13.32
N GLU A 74 -5.86 -3.51 12.63
CA GLU A 74 -6.93 -2.55 12.31
C GLU A 74 -7.89 -3.05 11.21
N ASP A 75 -7.50 -4.08 10.44
CA ASP A 75 -8.35 -4.73 9.41
C ASP A 75 -9.33 -5.77 10.01
N ASP A 76 -8.98 -6.37 11.16
CA ASP A 76 -9.83 -7.36 11.86
C ASP A 76 -11.02 -6.71 12.60
N ASP A 77 -10.86 -5.47 13.08
CA ASP A 77 -11.93 -4.72 13.77
C ASP A 77 -12.85 -3.93 12.81
N LYS A 78 -12.44 -3.70 11.55
CA LYS A 78 -13.20 -2.92 10.55
C LYS A 78 -13.93 -3.74 9.49
N THR A 79 -13.86 -5.08 9.54
CA THR A 79 -14.64 -5.96 8.66
C THR A 79 -15.92 -6.51 9.32
N SER A 80 -16.30 -6.02 10.50
CA SER A 80 -17.61 -6.26 11.13
C SER A 80 -18.44 -4.97 11.23
N SER A 81 -19.03 -4.54 10.12
CA SER A 81 -20.28 -3.75 10.10
C SER A 81 -21.14 -4.17 8.92
#